data_AF-A0A2M6W819-F1
#
_entry.id   AF-A0A2M6W819-F1
#
_cell.length_a   1.000
_cell.length_b   1.000
_cell.length_c   1.000
_cell.angle_alpha   90.00
_cell.angle_beta   90.00
_cell.angle_gamma   90.00
#
_symmetry.space_group_name_H-M   'P 1'
#
loop_
_entity.id
_entity.type
_entity.pdbx_description
1 polymer ?
#
loop_
_entity_poly.entity_id
_entity_poly.type
_entity_poly.pdbx_seq_one_letter_code
_entity_poly.pdbx_strand_id
1 'polypeptide(L)'
;MAKDLILESTTLWDYPTQNYGDKPHGNNKYNGVTPAFVIWNLLQRYTKEGDLVVDPMCGSGTTIDVAKELKREVIGYDLNVTRPEIIKNDSRKIPLEDNSVDFVFIDSPYSDNINYSDNKECIGKISCEKTEFY
;
A
#
# COMPACT_ATOMS: atom_id res chain seq x y z
N MET A 1 13.73 7.88 22.88
CA MET A 1 14.39 8.52 21.72
C MET A 1 13.83 7.82 20.50
N ALA A 2 13.13 8.54 19.61
CA ALA A 2 12.75 7.97 18.33
C ALA A 2 14.05 7.53 17.65
N LYS A 3 14.19 6.24 17.33
CA LYS A 3 15.32 5.79 16.52
C LYS A 3 15.23 6.54 15.19
N ASP A 4 16.33 7.18 14.79
CA ASP A 4 16.43 7.78 13.47
C ASP A 4 16.12 6.71 12.42
N LEU A 5 15.29 7.04 11.44
CA LEU A 5 14.98 6.13 10.33
C LEU A 5 16.24 5.93 9.49
N ILE A 6 16.63 4.67 9.30
CA ILE A 6 17.81 4.28 8.53
C ILE A 6 17.35 3.74 7.19
N LEU A 7 17.93 4.26 6.11
CA LEU A 7 17.66 3.79 4.76
C LEU A 7 18.28 2.40 4.55
N GLU A 8 17.45 1.39 4.39
CA GLU A 8 17.89 0.01 4.15
C GLU A 8 18.34 -0.16 2.70
N SER A 9 19.59 -0.58 2.50
CA SER A 9 20.26 -0.63 1.19
C SER A 9 20.61 -2.02 0.68
N THR A 10 20.42 -3.03 1.51
CA THR A 10 20.61 -4.43 1.15
C THR A 10 19.33 -5.02 0.56
N THR A 11 19.35 -6.31 0.23
CA THR A 11 18.17 -7.06 -0.25
C THR A 11 17.39 -7.73 0.89
N LEU A 12 17.80 -7.56 2.15
CA LEU A 12 17.13 -8.11 3.33
C LEU A 12 16.91 -6.96 4.32
N TRP A 13 15.65 -6.63 4.57
CA TRP A 13 15.27 -5.57 5.50
C TRP A 13 14.63 -6.20 6.73
N ASP A 14 15.15 -5.87 7.91
CA ASP A 14 14.64 -6.33 9.20
C ASP A 14 14.29 -5.13 10.06
N TYR A 15 13.01 -5.01 10.41
CA TYR A 15 12.47 -3.88 11.14
C TYR A 15 11.96 -4.32 12.51
N PRO A 16 12.18 -3.51 13.56
CA PRO A 16 11.82 -3.91 14.93
C PRO A 16 10.31 -4.00 15.17
N THR A 17 9.53 -3.29 14.36
CA THR A 17 8.08 -3.15 14.48
C THR A 17 7.47 -2.92 13.09
N GLN A 18 6.15 -3.05 12.98
CA GLN A 18 5.43 -2.73 11.75
C GLN A 18 5.37 -1.22 11.47
N ASN A 19 5.41 -0.38 12.51
CA ASN A 19 5.25 1.06 12.45
C ASN A 19 6.46 1.76 13.03
N TYR A 20 6.85 2.90 12.46
CA TYR A 20 7.84 3.80 13.04
C TYR A 20 7.19 5.05 13.63
N GLY A 21 7.88 5.67 14.59
CA GLY A 21 7.37 6.84 15.30
C GLY A 21 6.08 6.56 16.09
N ASP A 22 5.47 7.63 16.58
CA ASP A 22 4.28 7.55 17.45
C ASP A 22 2.97 7.71 16.65
N LYS A 23 3.05 8.13 15.39
CA LYS A 23 1.89 8.24 14.51
C LYS A 23 1.59 6.88 13.85
N PRO A 24 0.34 6.41 13.89
CA PRO A 24 -0.02 5.18 13.20
C PRO A 24 -0.04 5.40 11.69
N HIS A 25 0.49 4.42 10.94
CA HIS A 25 0.34 4.32 9.49
C HIS A 25 -0.53 3.10 9.17
N GLY A 26 -1.62 3.32 8.43
CA GLY A 26 -2.67 2.34 8.21
C GLY A 26 -3.39 1.93 9.50
N ASN A 27 -4.06 0.78 9.46
CA ASN A 27 -4.70 0.16 10.61
C ASN A 27 -4.04 -1.19 10.90
N ASN A 28 -3.39 -1.32 12.06
CA ASN A 28 -2.72 -2.57 12.46
C ASN A 28 -3.67 -3.77 12.70
N LYS A 29 -4.99 -3.55 12.68
CA LYS A 29 -6.01 -4.61 12.72
C LYS A 29 -6.49 -5.04 11.34
N TYR A 30 -6.07 -4.36 10.27
CA TYR A 30 -6.37 -4.78 8.90
C TYR A 30 -5.49 -5.97 8.53
N ASN A 31 -6.08 -7.03 7.98
CA ASN A 31 -5.34 -8.22 7.57
C ASN A 31 -4.43 -7.91 6.38
N GLY A 32 -3.15 -8.29 6.46
CA GLY A 32 -2.18 -7.99 5.40
C GLY A 32 -1.77 -6.52 5.35
N VAL A 33 -1.89 -5.79 6.46
CA VAL A 33 -1.38 -4.41 6.55
C VAL A 33 0.14 -4.36 6.29
N THR A 34 0.54 -3.60 5.28
CA THR A 34 1.96 -3.43 4.94
C THR A 34 2.70 -2.64 6.03
N PRO A 35 3.92 -3.06 6.44
CA PRO A 35 4.76 -2.29 7.36
C PRO A 35 5.16 -0.92 6.81
N ALA A 36 5.04 0.13 7.62
CA ALA A 36 5.33 1.51 7.25
C ALA A 36 6.79 1.71 6.81
N PHE A 37 7.72 0.99 7.46
CA PHE A 37 9.14 1.03 7.13
C PHE A 37 9.43 0.62 5.67
N VAL A 38 8.70 -0.36 5.13
CA VAL A 38 8.86 -0.83 3.75
C VAL A 38 8.49 0.29 2.79
N ILE A 39 7.32 0.92 2.98
CA ILE A 39 6.87 2.04 2.16
C ILE A 39 7.85 3.20 2.26
N TRP A 40 8.26 3.58 3.47
CA TRP A 40 9.19 4.68 3.68
C TRP A 40 10.50 4.44 2.94
N ASN A 41 11.06 3.23 3.05
CA ASN A 41 12.31 2.89 2.39
C ASN A 41 12.19 2.94 0.86
N LEU A 42 11.08 2.45 0.30
CA LEU A 42 10.80 2.49 -1.14
C LEU A 42 10.63 3.94 -1.65
N LEU A 43 9.79 4.74 -0.99
CA LEU A 43 9.53 6.11 -1.43
C LEU A 43 10.78 6.99 -1.30
N GLN A 44 11.59 6.81 -0.27
CA GLN A 44 12.85 7.53 -0.14
C GLN A 44 13.87 7.19 -1.24
N ARG A 45 13.79 5.98 -1.83
CA ARG A 45 14.70 5.53 -2.89
C ARG A 45 14.27 5.96 -4.28
N TYR A 46 12.96 5.91 -4.55
CA TYR A 46 12.44 5.93 -5.91
C TYR A 46 11.57 7.15 -6.22
N THR A 47 11.37 8.05 -5.26
CA THR A 47 10.53 9.25 -5.45
C THR A 47 11.15 10.48 -4.80
N LYS A 48 10.64 11.65 -5.16
CA LYS A 48 10.94 12.97 -4.59
C LYS A 48 9.67 13.62 -4.04
N GLU A 49 9.83 14.71 -3.29
CA GLU A 49 8.67 15.53 -2.90
C GLU A 49 7.91 16.00 -4.16
N GLY A 50 6.58 15.90 -4.14
CA GLY A 50 5.70 16.24 -5.26
C GLY A 50 5.44 15.13 -6.27
N ASP A 51 6.22 14.03 -6.28
CA ASP A 51 5.96 12.89 -7.16
C ASP A 51 4.62 12.21 -6.79
N LEU A 52 3.91 11.68 -7.79
CA LEU A 52 2.65 10.96 -7.62
C LEU A 52 2.89 9.47 -7.33
N VAL A 53 2.49 9.06 -6.13
CA VAL A 53 2.46 7.65 -5.68
C VAL A 53 1.06 7.10 -5.84
N VAL A 54 0.93 5.93 -6.47
CA VAL A 54 -0.36 5.22 -6.57
C VAL A 54 -0.26 3.86 -5.88
N ASP A 55 -1.28 3.55 -5.08
CA ASP A 55 -1.48 2.23 -4.49
C ASP A 55 -2.87 1.71 -4.89
N PRO A 56 -2.97 0.75 -5.82
CA PRO A 56 -4.24 0.28 -6.35
C PRO A 56 -4.95 -0.74 -5.46
N MET A 57 -4.32 -1.18 -4.36
CA MET A 57 -4.83 -2.18 -3.41
C MET A 57 -4.46 -1.76 -1.98
N CYS A 58 -4.74 -0.50 -1.64
CA CYS A 58 -4.12 0.17 -0.50
C CYS A 58 -4.59 -0.31 0.88
N GLY A 59 -5.61 -1.18 0.93
CA GLY A 59 -6.11 -1.79 2.15
C GLY A 59 -6.52 -0.75 3.19
N SER A 60 -5.75 -0.65 4.28
CA SER A 60 -5.98 0.36 5.33
C SER A 60 -5.26 1.69 5.14
N GLY A 61 -4.45 1.82 4.08
CA GLY A 61 -3.84 3.07 3.65
C GLY A 61 -2.45 3.40 4.20
N THR A 62 -1.62 2.40 4.53
CA THR A 62 -0.21 2.65 4.94
C THR A 62 0.52 3.53 3.92
N THR A 63 0.35 3.24 2.62
CA THR A 63 0.99 4.01 1.54
C THR A 63 0.57 5.47 1.53
N ILE A 64 -0.72 5.74 1.78
CA ILE A 64 -1.27 7.10 1.87
C ILE A 64 -0.59 7.87 3.01
N ASP A 65 -0.49 7.27 4.19
CA ASP A 65 0.05 7.95 5.37
C ASP A 65 1.53 8.30 5.18
N VAL A 66 2.32 7.33 4.71
CA VAL A 66 3.77 7.52 4.51
C VAL A 66 4.05 8.49 3.36
N ALA A 67 3.32 8.40 2.24
CA ALA A 67 3.49 9.31 1.11
C ALA A 67 3.21 10.77 1.52
N LYS A 68 2.14 11.01 2.28
CA LYS A 68 1.81 12.35 2.80
C LYS A 68 2.86 12.89 3.75
N GLU A 69 3.37 12.07 4.66
CA GLU A 69 4.46 12.46 5.57
C GLU A 69 5.71 12.88 4.79
N LEU A 70 6.01 12.16 3.72
CA LEU A 70 7.12 12.42 2.81
C LEU A 70 6.81 13.51 1.75
N LYS A 71 5.64 14.18 1.83
CA LYS A 71 5.20 15.21 0.88
C LYS A 71 5.18 14.75 -0.59
N ARG A 72 4.75 13.52 -0.82
CA ARG A 72 4.38 13.03 -2.15
C ARG A 72 2.88 13.25 -2.36
N GLU A 73 2.49 13.42 -3.61
CA GLU A 73 1.08 13.29 -3.97
C GLU A 73 0.72 11.80 -3.93
N VAL A 74 -0.51 11.46 -3.53
CA VAL A 74 -0.90 10.06 -3.37
C VAL A 74 -2.34 9.79 -3.74
N ILE A 75 -2.55 8.69 -4.45
CA ILE A 75 -3.87 8.13 -4.72
C ILE A 75 -3.89 6.68 -4.23
N GLY A 76 -4.73 6.40 -3.25
CA GLY A 76 -5.01 5.05 -2.79
C GLY A 76 -6.36 4.56 -3.30
N TYR A 77 -6.37 3.42 -3.96
CA TYR A 77 -7.59 2.72 -4.36
C TYR A 77 -7.78 1.43 -3.56
N ASP A 78 -9.04 1.08 -3.32
CA ASP A 78 -9.40 -0.26 -2.85
C ASP A 78 -10.86 -0.59 -3.19
N LEU A 79 -11.21 -1.86 -3.32
CA LEU A 79 -12.61 -2.28 -3.42
C LEU A 79 -13.35 -2.17 -2.08
N ASN A 80 -12.62 -2.32 -0.98
CA ASN A 80 -13.09 -2.22 0.39
C ASN A 80 -12.62 -0.90 1.01
N VAL A 81 -13.46 0.13 0.90
CA VAL A 81 -13.14 1.47 1.42
C VAL A 81 -13.17 1.47 2.95
N THR A 82 -12.00 1.44 3.58
CA THR A 82 -11.89 1.43 5.06
C THR A 82 -11.80 2.83 5.67
N ARG A 83 -11.49 3.86 4.86
CA ARG A 83 -11.39 5.26 5.32
C ARG A 83 -11.66 6.26 4.17
N PRO A 84 -12.02 7.53 4.48
CA PRO A 84 -12.50 8.49 3.46
C PRO A 84 -11.50 8.85 2.35
N GLU A 85 -10.21 8.72 2.61
CA GLU A 85 -9.16 9.06 1.63
C GLU A 85 -8.98 7.99 0.55
N ILE A 86 -9.55 6.80 0.75
CA ILE A 86 -9.45 5.69 -0.19
C ILE A 86 -10.56 5.81 -1.22
N ILE A 87 -10.17 5.79 -2.49
CA ILE A 87 -11.11 5.84 -3.60
C ILE A 87 -11.55 4.42 -3.94
N LYS A 88 -12.87 4.19 -3.99
CA LYS A 88 -13.39 2.88 -4.38
C LYS A 88 -13.05 2.58 -5.84
N ASN A 89 -12.18 1.60 -6.10
CA ASN A 89 -11.86 1.21 -7.46
C ASN A 89 -11.38 -0.24 -7.55
N ASP A 90 -11.56 -0.84 -8.73
CA ASP A 90 -10.98 -2.14 -9.06
C ASP A 90 -9.61 -1.92 -9.68
N SER A 91 -8.57 -2.52 -9.09
CA SER A 91 -7.18 -2.42 -9.58
C SER A 91 -7.00 -2.81 -11.06
N ARG A 92 -7.90 -3.63 -11.61
CA ARG A 92 -7.91 -4.03 -13.03
C ARG A 92 -8.32 -2.89 -13.97
N LYS A 93 -8.84 -1.78 -13.44
CA LYS A 93 -9.36 -0.62 -14.17
C LYS A 93 -8.96 0.67 -13.45
N ILE A 94 -7.72 1.13 -13.64
CA ILE A 94 -7.24 2.37 -13.03
C ILE A 94 -7.69 3.57 -13.88
N PRO A 95 -8.43 4.56 -13.30
CA PRO A 95 -8.93 5.72 -14.04
C PRO A 95 -7.89 6.84 -14.10
N LEU A 96 -6.68 6.54 -14.57
CA LEU A 96 -5.59 7.50 -14.73
C LEU A 96 -5.06 7.42 -16.17
N GLU A 97 -4.54 8.55 -16.65
CA GLU A 97 -3.93 8.63 -17.99
C GLU A 97 -2.62 7.84 -18.04
N ASP A 98 -2.26 7.32 -19.22
CA ASP A 98 -0.99 6.63 -19.40
C ASP A 98 0.21 7.54 -19.08
N ASN A 99 1.26 6.98 -18.47
CA ASN A 99 2.48 7.70 -18.10
C ASN A 99 2.26 8.90 -17.15
N SER A 100 1.21 8.87 -16.32
CA SER A 100 0.88 9.96 -15.37
C SER A 100 1.38 9.73 -13.94
N VAL A 101 1.98 8.57 -13.64
CA VAL A 101 2.34 8.14 -12.28
C VAL A 101 3.85 7.93 -12.16
N ASP A 102 4.44 8.42 -11.08
CA ASP A 102 5.89 8.33 -10.83
C ASP A 102 6.28 7.03 -10.10
N PHE A 103 5.41 6.53 -9.22
CA PHE A 103 5.65 5.28 -8.49
C PHE A 103 4.36 4.54 -8.17
N VAL A 104 4.38 3.21 -8.33
CA VAL A 104 3.26 2.34 -7.95
C VAL A 104 3.74 1.36 -6.90
N PHE A 105 3.06 1.33 -5.74
CA PHE A 105 3.22 0.26 -4.75
C PHE A 105 2.02 -0.68 -4.84
N ILE A 106 2.24 -1.99 -4.90
CA ILE A 106 1.16 -2.99 -4.93
C ILE A 106 1.52 -4.11 -3.96
N ASP A 107 0.62 -4.39 -3.02
CA ASP A 107 0.64 -5.55 -2.13
C ASP A 107 -0.71 -6.28 -2.30
N SER A 108 -0.75 -7.22 -3.25
CA SER A 108 -1.98 -7.91 -3.62
C SER A 108 -2.50 -8.81 -2.50
N PRO A 109 -3.82 -9.06 -2.40
CA PRO A 109 -4.35 -9.99 -1.42
C PRO A 109 -3.72 -11.39 -1.56
N TYR A 110 -3.58 -12.12 -0.45
CA TYR A 110 -3.02 -13.47 -0.42
C TYR A 110 -4.01 -14.53 -0.91
N SER A 111 -4.57 -14.33 -2.11
CA SER A 111 -5.60 -15.20 -2.69
C SER A 111 -6.77 -15.39 -1.71
N ASP A 112 -7.41 -16.56 -1.69
CA ASP A 112 -8.53 -16.91 -0.82
C ASP A 112 -8.12 -17.41 0.57
N ASN A 113 -6.85 -17.22 0.95
CA ASN A 113 -6.35 -17.56 2.30
C ASN A 113 -6.93 -16.65 3.39
N ILE A 114 -7.31 -15.42 3.03
CA ILE A 114 -7.81 -14.41 3.97
C ILE A 114 -9.01 -13.72 3.34
N ASN A 115 -10.06 -13.48 4.15
CA ASN A 115 -11.19 -12.66 3.71
C ASN A 115 -10.85 -11.16 3.88
N TYR A 116 -10.64 -10.46 2.76
CA TYR A 116 -10.38 -9.03 2.73
C TYR A 116 -11.64 -8.17 2.56
N SER A 117 -12.71 -8.72 1.99
CA SER A 117 -13.92 -7.98 1.64
C SER A 117 -15.07 -8.90 1.25
N ASP A 118 -16.31 -8.47 1.51
CA ASP A 118 -17.51 -9.15 0.98
C ASP A 118 -17.82 -8.79 -0.49
N ASN A 119 -17.05 -7.90 -1.10
CA ASN A 119 -17.21 -7.55 -2.53
C ASN A 119 -16.99 -8.78 -3.43
N LYS A 120 -17.86 -8.98 -4.43
CA LYS A 120 -17.77 -10.10 -5.38
C LYS A 120 -16.59 -9.96 -6.35
N GLU A 121 -16.18 -8.73 -6.63
CA GLU A 121 -15.05 -8.43 -7.51
C GLU A 121 -13.70 -8.55 -6.81
N CYS A 122 -13.68 -8.86 -5.50
CA CYS A 122 -12.45 -9.02 -4.74
C CYS A 122 -11.70 -10.27 -5.21
N ILE A 123 -10.51 -10.06 -5.80
CA ILE A 123 -9.64 -11.17 -6.23
C ILE A 123 -9.10 -11.99 -5.05
N GLY A 124 -9.14 -11.46 -3.83
CA GLY A 124 -8.88 -12.21 -2.58
C GLY A 124 -9.95 -13.28 -2.26
N LYS A 125 -10.85 -13.59 -3.19
CA LYS A 125 -11.78 -14.73 -3.15
C LYS A 125 -11.48 -15.78 -4.21
N ILE A 126 -10.43 -15.57 -5.00
CA ILE A 126 -10.01 -16.44 -6.08
C ILE A 126 -8.77 -17.19 -5.60
N SER A 127 -8.85 -18.52 -5.61
CA SER A 127 -7.70 -19.40 -5.35
C SER A 127 -6.54 -19.10 -6.31
N CYS A 128 -5.32 -19.11 -5.78
CA CYS A 128 -4.09 -18.86 -6.51
C CYS A 128 -3.74 -20.00 -7.49
N GLU A 129 -4.46 -21.12 -7.42
CA GLU A 129 -4.37 -22.20 -8.41
C GLU A 129 -5.10 -21.86 -9.72
N LYS A 130 -5.89 -20.78 -9.73
CA LYS A 130 -6.69 -20.33 -10.87
C LYS A 130 -6.00 -19.19 -11.61
N THR A 131 -6.03 -19.26 -12.94
CA THR A 131 -5.47 -18.22 -13.80
C THR A 131 -6.12 -16.86 -13.61
N GLU A 132 -7.37 -16.82 -13.17
CA GLU A 132 -8.18 -15.62 -12.95
C GLU A 132 -7.68 -14.75 -11.79
N PHE A 133 -6.78 -15.28 -10.95
CA PHE A 133 -6.11 -14.51 -9.91
C PHE A 133 -4.97 -13.64 -10.46
N TYR A 134 -4.41 -13.98 -11.63
CA TYR A 134 -3.26 -13.33 -12.27
C TYR A 134 -3.67 -12.47 -13.46
#